data_AF-A0A4Q6XJM2-F1
#
_entry.id   AF-A0A4Q6XJM2-F1
#
_cell.length_a   1.000
_cell.length_b   1.000
_cell.length_c   1.000
_cell.angle_alpha   90.00
_cell.angle_beta   90.00
_cell.angle_gamma   90.00
#
_symmetry.space_group_name_H-M   'P 1'
#
loop_
_entity.id
_entity.type
_entity.pdbx_description
1 polymer ?
#
loop_
_entity_poly.entity_id
_entity_poly.type
_entity_poly.pdbx_seq_one_letter_code
_entity_poly.pdbx_strand_id
1 'polypeptide(L)' 'MGKHKSPQYNLRLPSDLKFFLANQAKKDGRSLNNFIVKSLEEVRIKLLTQSN' A
#
# COMPACT_ATOMS: atom_id res chain seq x y z
N MET A 1 10.81 -15.87 21.07
CA MET A 1 10.10 -14.64 20.66
C MET A 1 9.71 -14.77 19.20
N GLY A 2 8.44 -15.10 18.92
CA GLY A 2 7.95 -15.37 17.58
C GLY A 2 7.92 -14.09 16.74
N LYS A 3 8.76 -14.02 15.69
CA LYS A 3 8.66 -12.97 14.68
C LYS A 3 7.36 -13.20 13.92
N HIS A 4 6.31 -12.45 14.24
CA HIS A 4 5.16 -12.29 13.33
C HIS A 4 5.67 -11.61 12.06
N LYS A 5 6.16 -12.40 11.11
CA LYS A 5 6.43 -11.93 9.75
C LYS A 5 5.07 -11.66 9.13
N SER A 6 4.76 -10.40 8.84
CA SER A 6 3.55 -10.06 8.10
C SER A 6 3.49 -10.92 6.82
N PRO A 7 2.32 -11.47 6.47
CA PRO A 7 2.18 -12.27 5.26
C PRO A 7 2.60 -11.42 4.04
N GLN A 8 3.47 -11.99 3.22
CA GLN A 8 3.94 -11.33 2.01
C GLN A 8 2.93 -11.59 0.89
N TYR A 9 2.48 -10.52 0.24
CA TYR A 9 1.57 -10.62 -0.90
C TYR A 9 2.24 -10.03 -2.14
N ASN A 10 2.48 -10.87 -3.15
CA ASN A 10 3.12 -10.45 -4.39
C ASN A 10 2.08 -9.86 -5.34
N LEU A 11 1.98 -8.54 -5.35
CA LEU A 11 1.09 -7.82 -6.25
C LEU A 11 1.65 -7.82 -7.68
N ARG A 12 0.83 -8.26 -8.64
CA ARG A 12 1.11 -8.11 -10.07
C ARG A 12 0.59 -6.75 -10.51
N LEU A 13 1.49 -5.79 -10.64
CA LEU A 13 1.17 -4.43 -11.04
C LEU A 13 1.65 -4.16 -12.47
N PRO A 14 0.84 -3.49 -13.30
CA PRO A 14 1.31 -2.86 -14.53
C PRO A 14 2.55 -1.96 -14.26
N SER A 15 3.48 -1.92 -15.21
CA SER A 15 4.78 -1.26 -15.01
C SER A 15 4.66 0.25 -14.78
N ASP A 16 3.74 0.89 -15.49
CA ASP A 16 3.36 2.29 -15.35
C ASP A 16 2.81 2.59 -13.95
N LEU A 17 1.90 1.75 -13.46
CA LEU A 17 1.34 1.89 -12.10
C LEU A 17 2.42 1.73 -11.04
N LYS A 18 3.30 0.73 -11.19
CA LYS A 18 4.42 0.53 -10.26
C LYS A 18 5.35 1.74 -10.22
N PHE A 19 5.64 2.34 -11.37
CA PHE A 19 6.49 3.52 -11.46
C PHE A 19 5.83 4.74 -10.79
N PHE A 20 4.54 4.95 -11.06
CA PHE A 20 3.75 5.99 -10.41
C PHE A 20 3.78 5.87 -8.88
N LEU A 21 3.46 4.68 -8.34
CA LEU A 21 3.45 4.42 -6.90
C LEU A 21 4.84 4.60 -6.28
N ALA A 22 5.91 4.17 -6.96
CA ALA A 22 7.28 4.35 -6.49
C ALA A 22 7.67 5.83 -6.40
N ASN A 23 7.27 6.65 -7.36
CA ASN A 23 7.53 8.08 -7.33
C ASN A 23 6.74 8.79 -6.22
N GLN A 24 5.48 8.39 -6.01
CA GLN A 24 4.68 8.95 -4.94
C GLN A 24 5.23 8.58 -3.56
N ALA A 25 5.64 7.32 -3.37
CA ALA A 25 6.28 6.85 -2.15
C ALA A 25 7.55 7.65 -1.82
N LYS A 26 8.37 7.97 -2.84
CA LYS A 26 9.56 8.81 -2.68
C LYS A 26 9.21 10.24 -2.23
N LYS A 27 8.19 10.86 -2.82
CA LYS A 27 7.72 12.20 -2.42
C LYS A 27 7.27 12.24 -0.95
N ASP A 28 6.64 11.15 -0.49
CA ASP A 28 6.19 11.00 0.89
C ASP A 28 7.31 10.60 1.88
N GLY A 29 8.54 10.35 1.39
CA GLY A 29 9.66 9.89 2.23
C GLY A 29 9.48 8.47 2.78
N ARG A 30 8.74 7.59 2.08
CA ARG A 30 8.38 6.24 2.54
C ARG A 30 8.84 5.17 1.57
N SER A 31 8.96 3.93 2.06
CA SER A 31 9.12 2.77 1.18
C SER A 31 7.85 2.52 0.37
N LEU A 32 7.99 1.93 -0.82
CA LEU A 32 6.86 1.56 -1.66
C LEU A 32 5.86 0.65 -0.93
N ASN A 33 6.34 -0.32 -0.15
CA ASN A 33 5.47 -1.19 0.64
C ASN A 33 4.64 -0.41 1.66
N ASN A 34 5.28 0.47 2.44
CA ASN A 34 4.57 1.26 3.46
C ASN A 34 3.55 2.20 2.81
N PHE A 35 3.89 2.75 1.64
CA PHE A 35 2.98 3.58 0.87
C PHE A 35 1.75 2.78 0.42
N ILE A 36 1.95 1.61 -0.19
CA ILE A 36 0.85 0.73 -0.63
C ILE A 36 -0.05 0.34 0.54
N VAL A 37 0.52 -0.08 1.67
CA VAL A 37 -0.26 -0.48 2.86
C VAL A 37 -1.12 0.69 3.35
N LYS A 38 -0.53 1.87 3.53
CA LYS A 38 -1.27 3.06 3.97
C LYS A 38 -2.39 3.42 2.99
N SER A 39 -2.12 3.42 1.68
CA SER A 39 -3.13 3.72 0.67
C SER A 39 -4.30 2.72 0.71
N LEU A 40 -4.02 1.43 0.91
CA LEU A 40 -5.06 0.41 1.06
C LEU A 40 -5.87 0.58 2.35
N GLU A 41 -5.25 0.98 3.47
CA GLU A 41 -5.94 1.29 4.71
C GLU A 41 -6.88 2.50 4.55
N GLU A 42 -6.43 3.56 3.89
CA GLU A 42 -7.24 4.74 3.59
C GLU A 42 -8.44 4.39 2.69
N VAL A 43 -8.22 3.57 1.65
CA VAL A 43 -9.30 3.08 0.79
C VAL A 43 -10.29 2.23 1.58
N ARG A 44 -9.82 1.33 2.45
CA ARG A 44 -10.67 0.50 3.33
C ARG A 44 -11.57 1.38 4.20
N ILE A 45 -11.01 2.40 4.85
CA ILE A 45 -11.78 3.32 5.71
C ILE A 45 -12.86 4.02 4.89
N LYS A 46 -12.52 4.56 3.71
CA LYS A 46 -13.48 5.23 2.81
C LYS A 46 -14.63 4.30 2.43
N LEU A 47 -14.33 3.06 2.05
CA LEU A 47 -15.35 2.07 1.67
C LEU A 47 -16.27 1.71 2.85
N LEU A 48 -15.72 1.57 4.06
CA LEU A 48 -16.52 1.32 5.27
C LEU A 48 -17.42 2.51 5.62
N THR A 49 -16.95 3.75 5.42
CA THR A 49 -17.76 4.95 5.68
C THR A 49 -18.85 5.21 4.63
N GLN A 50 -18.69 4.73 3.40
CA GLN A 50 -19.68 4.88 2.33
C GLN A 50 -20.76 3.79 2.33
N SER A 51 -20.51 2.69 3.04
CA SER A 51 -21.44 1.54 3.12
C SER A 51 -22.37 1.61 4.34
N ASN A 52 -22.27 2.68 5.13
CA ASN A 52 -23.16 3.03 6.26
C ASN A 52 -23.93 4.31 5.91
#